data_AF-A0A8T3B4E9-F1
#
_entry.id   AF-A0A8T3B4E9-F1
#
_cell.length_a   1.000
_cell.length_b   1.000
_cell.length_c   1.000
_cell.angle_alpha   90.00
_cell.angle_beta   90.00
_cell.angle_gamma   90.00
#
_symmetry.space_group_name_H-M   'P 1'
#
loop_
_entity.id
_entity.type
_entity.pdbx_description
1 polymer ?
#
loop_
_entity_poly.entity_id
_entity_poly.type
_entity_poly.pdbx_seq_one_letter_code
_entity_poly.pdbx_strand_id
1 'polypeptide(L)'
;MSDLVARTGRHQQRYEAGCRLIAGCIPFRYKISDNVVSSKPEKTIEVLMINSQSGPGLLFPKDFLGYYYFRSKSLQDDFSPEGLCKAAMFPLLVTEELCSWPEQSTRQRSWVTIPEAAEQCRHPWMEEALVEGFSKWHANQMINVDDED
;
A
#
# COMPACT_ATOMS: atom_id res chain seq x y z
N MET A 1 15.67 22.66 -19.04
CA MET A 1 14.56 21.81 -18.56
C MET A 1 14.11 22.40 -17.24
N SER A 2 12.82 22.60 -17.01
CA SER A 2 12.30 23.12 -15.74
C SER A 2 11.97 21.96 -14.81
N ASP A 3 12.59 21.90 -13.63
CA ASP A 3 12.24 20.90 -12.63
C ASP A 3 10.80 21.08 -12.18
N LEU A 4 9.96 20.06 -12.41
CA LEU A 4 8.59 20.04 -11.93
C LEU A 4 8.62 19.84 -10.41
N VAL A 5 8.48 20.93 -9.67
CA VAL A 5 8.40 20.92 -8.19
C VAL A 5 7.11 20.22 -7.77
N ALA A 6 7.18 18.89 -7.63
CA ALA A 6 6.05 17.97 -7.48
C ALA A 6 5.29 18.06 -6.13
N ARG A 7 5.34 19.20 -5.43
CA ARG A 7 4.80 19.42 -4.08
C ARG A 7 4.23 20.84 -3.85
N THR A 8 3.66 21.45 -4.89
CA THR A 8 2.82 22.66 -4.74
C THR A 8 1.49 22.32 -4.05
N GLY A 9 0.74 23.33 -3.58
CA GLY A 9 -0.58 23.12 -2.98
C GLY A 9 -0.60 22.62 -1.52
N ARG A 10 0.52 22.63 -0.79
CA ARG A 10 0.58 22.14 0.62
C ARG A 10 -0.43 22.81 1.56
N HIS A 11 -0.71 24.10 1.36
CA HIS A 11 -1.74 24.85 2.11
C HIS A 11 -3.19 24.41 1.82
N GLN A 12 -3.41 23.49 0.88
CA GLN A 12 -4.71 22.90 0.52
C GLN A 12 -4.87 21.48 1.06
N GLN A 13 -3.86 20.96 1.79
CA GLN A 13 -3.95 19.67 2.46
C GLN A 13 -4.95 19.73 3.61
N ARG A 14 -5.63 18.61 3.88
CA ARG A 14 -6.65 18.51 4.93
C ARG A 14 -6.02 17.96 6.20
N TYR A 15 -6.48 18.46 7.34
CA TYR A 15 -5.99 18.10 8.67
C TYR A 15 -7.17 17.81 9.60
N GLU A 16 -7.01 16.85 10.50
CA GLU A 16 -7.98 16.45 11.51
C GLU A 16 -7.21 16.14 12.80
N ALA A 17 -7.58 16.77 13.92
CA ALA A 17 -6.91 16.58 15.22
C ALA A 17 -5.35 16.66 15.16
N GLY A 18 -4.81 17.65 14.43
CA GLY A 18 -3.36 17.84 14.24
C GLY A 18 -2.68 16.82 13.31
N CYS A 19 -3.41 15.83 12.80
CA CYS A 19 -2.93 14.87 11.82
C CYS A 19 -3.28 15.31 10.40
N ARG A 20 -2.30 15.35 9.49
CA ARG A 20 -2.59 15.48 8.05
C ARG A 20 -3.30 14.22 7.55
N LEU A 21 -4.39 14.41 6.81
CA LEU A 21 -5.14 13.34 6.17
C LEU A 21 -4.43 12.87 4.88
N ILE A 22 -4.29 11.55 4.73
CA ILE A 22 -3.64 10.89 3.60
C ILE A 22 -4.54 9.72 3.13
N ALA A 23 -4.44 9.34 1.86
CA ALA A 23 -5.01 8.11 1.32
C ALA A 23 -3.92 7.25 0.68
N GLY A 24 -3.91 5.94 0.96
CA GLY A 24 -2.95 4.96 0.44
C GLY A 24 -3.60 3.69 -0.15
N CYS A 25 -2.91 2.54 -0.20
CA CYS A 25 -3.47 1.18 -0.38
C CYS A 25 -2.46 0.06 -0.06
N ILE A 26 -2.73 -1.16 -0.54
CA ILE A 26 -1.85 -2.31 -0.73
C ILE A 26 -2.21 -2.88 -2.13
N PRO A 27 -1.37 -2.78 -3.18
CA PRO A 27 -1.70 -3.28 -4.51
C PRO A 27 -1.40 -4.77 -4.55
N PHE A 28 -2.32 -5.58 -5.05
CA PHE A 28 -2.21 -7.03 -5.04
C PHE A 28 -2.59 -7.65 -6.39
N ARG A 29 -2.12 -8.86 -6.62
CA ARG A 29 -2.52 -9.71 -7.74
C ARG A 29 -2.68 -11.16 -7.29
N TYR A 30 -3.45 -11.91 -8.07
CA TYR A 30 -3.52 -13.37 -7.95
C TYR A 30 -2.50 -14.01 -8.88
N LYS A 31 -1.71 -14.92 -8.33
CA LYS A 31 -0.79 -15.80 -9.05
C LYS A 31 -1.34 -17.21 -8.98
N ILE A 32 -1.72 -17.75 -10.13
CA ILE A 32 -2.21 -19.13 -10.26
C ILE A 32 -0.98 -20.05 -10.25
N SER A 33 -1.01 -21.13 -9.47
CA SER A 33 -0.02 -22.20 -9.57
C SER A 33 -0.58 -23.36 -10.40
N ASP A 34 0.10 -23.69 -11.50
CA ASP A 34 -0.31 -24.78 -12.42
C ASP A 34 0.11 -26.16 -11.86
N ASN A 35 -0.36 -26.48 -10.65
CA ASN A 35 -0.03 -27.74 -9.98
C ASN A 35 -1.12 -28.80 -10.25
N VAL A 36 -0.87 -29.66 -11.24
CA VAL A 36 -1.87 -30.46 -11.99
C VAL A 36 -2.42 -31.68 -11.21
N VAL A 37 -2.52 -31.61 -9.88
CA VAL A 37 -2.95 -32.71 -8.99
C VAL A 37 -3.95 -32.25 -7.91
N SER A 38 -4.69 -31.16 -8.18
CA SER A 38 -5.78 -30.64 -7.33
C SER A 38 -7.00 -30.24 -8.17
N SER A 39 -8.21 -30.43 -7.63
CA SER A 39 -9.47 -30.06 -8.30
C SER A 39 -9.89 -28.60 -8.14
N LYS A 40 -9.21 -27.82 -7.28
CA LYS A 40 -9.24 -26.34 -7.29
C LYS A 40 -7.79 -25.84 -7.49
N PRO A 41 -7.52 -24.89 -8.42
CA PRO A 41 -6.19 -24.31 -8.58
C PRO A 41 -5.87 -23.38 -7.41
N GLU A 42 -4.67 -23.51 -6.86
CA GLU A 42 -4.23 -22.68 -5.73
C GLU A 42 -3.87 -21.27 -6.24
N LYS A 43 -4.45 -20.25 -5.60
CA LYS A 43 -4.24 -18.83 -5.92
C LYS A 43 -3.36 -18.19 -4.85
N THR A 44 -2.06 -18.09 -5.09
CA THR A 44 -1.17 -17.32 -4.23
C THR A 44 -1.44 -15.82 -4.41
N ILE A 45 -1.44 -15.06 -3.32
CA ILE A 45 -1.58 -13.60 -3.35
C ILE A 45 -0.19 -12.98 -3.27
N GLU A 46 0.14 -12.13 -4.23
CA GLU A 46 1.33 -11.29 -4.17
C GLU A 46 0.91 -9.83 -4.02
N VAL A 47 1.60 -9.08 -3.16
CA VAL A 47 1.50 -7.63 -3.05
C VAL A 47 2.69 -6.95 -3.75
N LEU A 48 2.43 -5.82 -4.40
CA LEU A 48 3.44 -4.99 -5.04
C LEU A 48 4.07 -4.07 -4.00
N MET A 49 5.40 -4.05 -3.92
CA MET A 49 6.19 -3.20 -3.03
C MET A 49 7.05 -2.23 -3.86
N ILE A 50 7.12 -0.93 -3.49
CA ILE A 50 7.98 0.07 -4.17
C ILE A 50 8.85 0.89 -3.20
N ASN A 51 10.17 0.80 -3.34
CA ASN A 51 11.12 1.45 -2.42
C ASN A 51 11.01 2.99 -2.39
N SER A 52 11.53 3.62 -1.33
CA SER A 52 11.35 5.04 -1.03
C SER A 52 12.63 5.87 -1.16
N GLN A 53 12.45 7.09 -1.65
CA GLN A 53 13.46 8.15 -1.80
C GLN A 53 13.96 8.72 -0.44
N SER A 54 13.69 8.06 0.68
CA SER A 54 14.14 8.45 2.03
C SER A 54 14.62 7.23 2.85
N GLY A 55 15.19 6.25 2.16
CA GLY A 55 15.49 4.91 2.68
C GLY A 55 14.32 3.93 2.44
N PRO A 56 14.48 2.64 2.77
CA PRO A 56 13.76 1.51 2.12
C PRO A 56 12.26 1.31 2.49
N GLY A 57 11.50 2.36 2.81
CA GLY A 57 10.04 2.27 3.04
C GLY A 57 9.22 2.17 1.73
N LEU A 58 7.92 1.84 1.84
CA LEU A 58 7.06 1.38 0.72
C LEU A 58 5.68 2.12 0.73
N LEU A 59 5.02 2.37 -0.43
CA LEU A 59 3.83 3.27 -0.56
C LEU A 59 2.90 2.96 -1.77
N PHE A 60 1.57 3.19 -1.67
CA PHE A 60 0.52 2.59 -2.55
C PHE A 60 -0.83 3.40 -2.60
N PRO A 61 -1.72 3.31 -3.64
CA PRO A 61 -3.19 3.76 -3.64
C PRO A 61 -4.20 2.92 -4.53
N LYS A 62 -5.54 2.62 -4.37
CA LYS A 62 -6.75 2.63 -3.44
C LYS A 62 -7.54 1.29 -3.70
N ASP A 63 -8.62 0.76 -3.06
CA ASP A 63 -9.73 1.22 -2.18
C ASP A 63 -10.03 0.34 -0.91
N PHE A 64 -10.93 0.66 0.05
CA PHE A 64 -10.67 0.73 1.54
C PHE A 64 -10.35 -0.51 2.44
N LEU A 65 -9.58 -0.29 3.54
CA LEU A 65 -9.21 -1.20 4.66
C LEU A 65 -9.36 -0.63 6.09
N GLY A 66 -8.94 0.62 6.35
CA GLY A 66 -8.79 1.11 7.74
C GLY A 66 -8.04 2.45 7.86
N TYR A 67 -7.83 2.93 9.10
CA TYR A 67 -7.06 4.14 9.39
C TYR A 67 -5.78 3.83 10.17
N TYR A 68 -4.63 4.27 9.66
CA TYR A 68 -3.31 4.00 10.21
C TYR A 68 -2.59 5.33 10.51
N TYR A 69 -1.89 5.38 11.64
CA TYR A 69 -1.27 6.60 12.15
C TYR A 69 0.25 6.52 12.10
N PHE A 70 0.90 7.55 11.55
CA PHE A 70 2.37 7.61 11.48
C PHE A 70 2.92 9.03 11.56
N ARG A 71 4.23 9.17 11.76
CA ARG A 71 4.93 10.46 11.81
C ARG A 71 5.87 10.63 10.62
N SER A 72 5.65 11.66 9.81
CA SER A 72 6.52 12.02 8.70
C SER A 72 7.60 13.01 9.13
N LYS A 73 8.87 12.56 9.13
CA LYS A 73 10.03 13.39 9.53
C LYS A 73 10.36 14.52 8.55
N SER A 74 9.86 14.47 7.32
CA SER A 74 10.16 15.44 6.25
C SER A 74 8.97 16.35 5.90
N LEU A 75 7.82 16.19 6.56
CA LEU A 75 6.56 16.88 6.25
C LEU A 75 5.89 17.43 7.52
N GLN A 76 6.68 18.10 8.37
CA GLN A 76 6.21 18.97 9.45
C GLN A 76 5.82 20.35 8.87
N ASP A 77 4.73 20.94 9.37
CA ASP A 77 4.21 22.26 8.98
C ASP A 77 3.31 22.84 10.08
N ASP A 78 2.89 24.09 9.96
CA ASP A 78 2.18 24.85 11.01
C ASP A 78 0.87 24.18 11.50
N PHE A 79 0.26 23.33 10.67
CA PHE A 79 -0.97 22.57 10.98
C PHE A 79 -0.70 21.15 11.51
N SER A 80 0.56 20.68 11.45
CA SER A 80 1.03 19.43 12.02
C SER A 80 2.53 19.54 12.38
N PRO A 81 2.89 20.24 13.47
CA PRO A 81 4.28 20.54 13.80
C PRO A 81 5.07 19.28 14.17
N GLU A 82 4.45 18.27 14.75
CA GLU A 82 5.08 16.97 14.99
C GLU A 82 5.19 16.12 13.71
N GLY A 83 4.47 16.48 12.64
CA GLY A 83 4.41 15.76 11.36
C GLY A 83 3.49 14.54 11.36
N LEU A 84 2.44 14.55 12.19
CA LEU A 84 1.48 13.46 12.32
C LEU A 84 0.63 13.29 11.05
N CYS A 85 0.38 12.04 10.69
CA CYS A 85 -0.37 11.65 9.50
C CYS A 85 -1.39 10.58 9.88
N LYS A 86 -2.63 10.75 9.42
CA LYS A 86 -3.71 9.75 9.47
C LYS A 86 -3.97 9.29 8.05
N ALA A 87 -3.47 8.11 7.69
CA ALA A 87 -3.70 7.50 6.40
C ALA A 87 -4.95 6.63 6.46
N ALA A 88 -5.95 6.93 5.63
CA ALA A 88 -6.85 5.87 5.17
C ALA A 88 -6.01 4.91 4.31
N MET A 89 -6.12 3.61 4.57
CA MET A 89 -5.53 2.53 3.78
C MET A 89 -6.64 1.67 3.17
N PHE A 90 -6.27 0.86 2.19
CA PHE A 90 -7.09 0.41 1.06
C PHE A 90 -6.36 -0.83 0.39
N PRO A 91 -6.91 -1.72 -0.46
CA PRO A 91 -6.14 -2.35 -1.54
C PRO A 91 -6.58 -2.11 -3.00
N LEU A 92 -5.63 -2.26 -3.92
CA LEU A 92 -5.83 -2.19 -5.38
C LEU A 92 -5.64 -3.57 -6.02
N LEU A 93 -6.65 -4.13 -6.70
CA LEU A 93 -6.42 -5.26 -7.59
C LEU A 93 -5.71 -4.76 -8.86
N VAL A 94 -4.50 -5.26 -9.11
CA VAL A 94 -3.69 -4.88 -10.28
C VAL A 94 -3.94 -5.87 -11.42
N THR A 95 -4.61 -5.40 -12.47
CA THR A 95 -4.90 -6.18 -13.69
C THR A 95 -3.85 -6.00 -14.80
N GLU A 96 -3.11 -4.90 -14.77
CA GLU A 96 -2.07 -4.56 -15.76
C GLU A 96 -0.88 -3.91 -15.04
N GLU A 97 0.33 -4.22 -15.48
CA GLU A 97 1.55 -3.56 -15.01
C GLU A 97 2.34 -2.99 -16.19
N LEU A 98 2.32 -1.66 -16.35
CA LEU A 98 3.11 -0.97 -17.39
C LEU A 98 4.61 -1.25 -17.21
N CYS A 99 5.35 -1.48 -18.29
CA CYS A 99 6.80 -1.72 -18.23
C CYS A 99 7.61 -0.48 -17.82
N SER A 100 7.09 0.74 -18.05
CA SER A 100 7.79 2.00 -17.75
C SER A 100 6.94 2.93 -16.88
N TRP A 101 7.59 3.66 -15.96
CA TRP A 101 6.93 4.55 -14.99
C TRP A 101 7.86 5.73 -14.58
N PRO A 102 7.31 6.87 -14.11
CA PRO A 102 8.11 8.10 -13.94
C PRO A 102 9.28 7.97 -12.95
N GLU A 103 9.09 7.24 -11.85
CA GLU A 103 10.09 7.10 -10.79
C GLU A 103 11.15 6.02 -11.06
N GLN A 104 11.09 5.28 -12.18
CA GLN A 104 11.84 4.03 -12.42
C GLN A 104 13.37 4.13 -12.29
N SER A 105 13.93 5.30 -12.57
CA SER A 105 15.37 5.58 -12.41
C SER A 105 15.80 5.75 -10.95
N THR A 106 14.84 5.95 -10.04
CA THR A 106 15.05 6.18 -8.61
C THR A 106 14.41 5.12 -7.72
N ARG A 107 13.52 4.27 -8.27
CA ARG A 107 12.75 3.30 -7.51
C ARG A 107 12.68 1.93 -8.18
N GLN A 108 12.70 0.88 -7.37
CA GLN A 108 12.47 -0.50 -7.78
C GLN A 108 11.10 -0.96 -7.26
N ARG A 109 10.50 -1.90 -8.00
CA ARG A 109 9.26 -2.61 -7.63
C ARG A 109 9.53 -4.11 -7.55
N SER A 110 8.88 -4.77 -6.61
CA SER A 110 8.89 -6.23 -6.49
C SER A 110 7.50 -6.74 -6.10
N TRP A 111 7.14 -7.91 -6.62
CA TRP A 111 5.98 -8.67 -6.16
C TRP A 111 6.46 -9.69 -5.13
N VAL A 112 5.83 -9.70 -3.96
CA VAL A 112 6.19 -10.55 -2.81
C VAL A 112 4.92 -11.04 -2.10
N THR A 113 5.02 -12.13 -1.35
CA THR A 113 3.91 -12.61 -0.51
C THR A 113 3.71 -11.72 0.72
N ILE A 114 2.57 -11.86 1.41
CA ILE A 114 2.24 -11.06 2.61
C ILE A 114 3.28 -11.23 3.74
N PRO A 115 3.82 -12.43 4.06
CA PRO A 115 4.89 -12.58 5.04
C PRO A 115 6.19 -11.87 4.64
N GLU A 116 6.65 -12.07 3.40
CA GLU A 116 7.86 -11.39 2.87
C GLU A 116 7.69 -9.85 2.88
N ALA A 117 6.47 -9.36 2.61
CA ALA A 117 6.12 -7.95 2.67
C ALA A 117 6.15 -7.40 4.11
N ALA A 118 5.68 -8.18 5.09
CA ALA A 118 5.69 -7.84 6.50
C ALA A 118 7.13 -7.74 7.05
N GLU A 119 7.99 -8.73 6.77
CA GLU A 119 9.41 -8.72 7.19
C GLU A 119 10.19 -7.50 6.64
N GLN A 120 9.78 -6.97 5.49
CA GLN A 120 10.39 -5.80 4.86
C GLN A 120 9.78 -4.45 5.32
N CYS A 121 8.77 -4.45 6.20
CA CYS A 121 8.11 -3.23 6.64
C CYS A 121 8.92 -2.42 7.66
N ARG A 122 9.51 -1.31 7.21
CA ARG A 122 10.23 -0.33 8.06
C ARG A 122 9.39 0.32 9.18
N HIS A 123 8.06 0.17 9.16
CA HIS A 123 7.13 0.83 10.07
C HIS A 123 6.03 -0.13 10.51
N PRO A 124 5.79 -0.35 11.83
CA PRO A 124 4.82 -1.33 12.32
C PRO A 124 3.39 -1.17 11.78
N TRP A 125 2.95 0.06 11.53
CA TRP A 125 1.61 0.30 10.95
C TRP A 125 1.44 -0.31 9.55
N MET A 126 2.53 -0.51 8.79
CA MET A 126 2.48 -1.14 7.45
C MET A 126 2.37 -2.66 7.57
N GLU A 127 3.07 -3.26 8.54
CA GLU A 127 2.93 -4.66 8.92
C GLU A 127 1.50 -4.95 9.41
N GLU A 128 0.98 -4.12 10.32
CA GLU A 128 -0.42 -4.14 10.77
C GLU A 128 -1.41 -4.00 9.60
N ALA A 129 -1.14 -3.11 8.63
CA ALA A 129 -1.99 -2.95 7.45
C ALA A 129 -1.99 -4.19 6.53
N LEU A 130 -0.90 -4.97 6.48
CA LEU A 130 -0.79 -6.20 5.68
C LEU A 130 -1.39 -7.41 6.43
N VAL A 131 -0.88 -7.68 7.63
CA VAL A 131 -1.20 -8.87 8.43
C VAL A 131 -2.59 -8.77 9.04
N GLU A 132 -2.98 -7.60 9.58
CA GLU A 132 -4.29 -7.43 10.21
C GLU A 132 -5.33 -6.76 9.32
N GLY A 133 -4.94 -5.78 8.48
CA GLY A 133 -5.86 -5.10 7.57
C GLY A 133 -6.22 -5.95 6.35
N PHE A 134 -5.24 -6.10 5.44
CA PHE A 134 -5.42 -6.74 4.15
C PHE A 134 -5.82 -8.22 4.26
N SER A 135 -5.16 -8.98 5.14
CA SER A 135 -5.40 -10.42 5.23
C SER A 135 -6.82 -10.75 5.74
N LYS A 136 -7.36 -9.97 6.68
CA LYS A 136 -8.76 -10.09 7.14
C LYS A 136 -9.75 -9.66 6.07
N TRP A 137 -9.48 -8.55 5.37
CA TRP A 137 -10.29 -8.11 4.23
C TRP A 137 -10.36 -9.19 3.15
N HIS A 138 -9.23 -9.79 2.81
CA HIS A 138 -9.13 -10.81 1.76
C HIS A 138 -9.86 -12.10 2.12
N ALA A 139 -9.68 -12.61 3.34
CA ALA A 139 -10.40 -13.80 3.82
C ALA A 139 -11.92 -13.61 3.72
N ASN A 140 -12.43 -12.42 4.07
CA ASN A 140 -13.85 -12.09 3.94
C ASN A 140 -14.32 -12.05 2.46
N GLN A 141 -13.46 -11.68 1.51
CA GLN A 141 -13.81 -11.77 0.07
C GLN A 141 -13.93 -13.23 -0.40
N MET A 142 -13.20 -14.17 0.19
CA MET A 142 -13.28 -15.59 -0.19
C MET A 142 -14.56 -16.24 0.35
N ILE A 143 -14.90 -15.98 1.62
CA ILE A 143 -16.12 -16.52 2.25
C ILE A 143 -17.37 -16.13 1.46
N ASN A 144 -17.49 -14.85 1.07
CA ASN A 144 -18.63 -14.34 0.30
C ASN A 144 -18.75 -14.94 -1.12
N VAL A 145 -17.80 -15.75 -1.59
CA VAL A 145 -17.79 -16.36 -2.94
C VAL A 145 -18.10 -17.86 -2.91
N ASP A 146 -17.81 -18.57 -1.81
CA ASP A 146 -18.25 -19.97 -1.63
C ASP A 146 -19.70 -20.08 -1.07
N ASP A 147 -20.38 -18.96 -0.78
CA ASP A 147 -21.78 -18.87 -0.27
C ASP A 147 -22.85 -18.53 -1.35
N GLU A 148 -22.49 -18.37 -2.64
CA GLU A 148 -23.41 -18.05 -3.76
C GLU A 148 -23.68 -19.23 -4.75
N ASP A 149 -23.23 -20.45 -4.46
CA ASP A 149 -23.44 -21.69 -5.26
C ASP A 149 -24.62 -22.57 -4.77
#